data_AF-A0A352J228-F1
#
_entry.id   AF-A0A352J228-F1
#
_cell.length_a   1.000
_cell.length_b   1.000
_cell.length_c   1.000
_cell.angle_alpha   90.00
_cell.angle_beta   90.00
_cell.angle_gamma   90.00
#
_symmetry.space_group_name_H-M   'P 1'
#
loop_
_entity.id
_entity.type
_entity.pdbx_description
1 polymer ?
#
loop_
_entity_poly.entity_id
_entity_poly.type
_entity_poly.pdbx_seq_one_letter_code
_entity_poly.pdbx_strand_id
1 'polypeptide(L)'
;FALEVHPTEIAFDTFSAQRALEALDHHPAFGFNYDPSHLGYQGVDYVDFIYQFPDRIFHVHMKDAYWSDTPKQVGVFGGHV
;
A
#
# COMPACT_ATOMS: atom_id res chain seq x y z
N PHE A 1 1.94 -9.85 -12.59
CA PHE A 1 0.79 -9.21 -11.92
C PHE A 1 1.34 -8.33 -10.83
N ALA A 2 0.88 -7.08 -10.75
CA ALA A 2 1.34 -6.09 -9.79
C ALA A 2 0.15 -5.68 -8.91
N LEU A 3 0.07 -6.24 -7.70
CA LEU A 3 -0.97 -5.90 -6.73
C LEU A 3 -0.67 -4.50 -6.18
N GLU A 4 -1.63 -3.59 -6.24
CA GLU A 4 -1.51 -2.31 -5.53
C GLU A 4 -1.76 -2.54 -4.05
N VAL A 5 -0.77 -2.25 -3.21
CA VAL A 5 -0.93 -2.36 -1.75
C VAL A 5 -1.85 -1.23 -1.32
N HIS A 6 -3.10 -1.59 -1.00
CA HIS A 6 -4.20 -0.65 -0.81
C HIS A 6 -5.12 -1.16 0.31
N PRO A 7 -5.63 -0.30 1.20
CA PRO A 7 -6.63 -0.73 2.18
C PRO A 7 -7.82 -1.41 1.53
N THR A 8 -8.41 -2.40 2.22
CA THR A 8 -9.44 -3.32 1.71
C THR A 8 -8.94 -4.46 0.81
N GLU A 9 -7.69 -4.43 0.35
CA GLU A 9 -7.05 -5.57 -0.33
C GLU A 9 -6.49 -6.61 0.65
N ILE A 10 -6.03 -7.75 0.13
CA ILE A 10 -5.35 -8.78 0.95
C ILE A 10 -4.00 -8.30 1.51
N ALA A 11 -3.33 -7.39 0.79
CA ALA A 11 -2.13 -6.70 1.22
C ALA A 11 -2.42 -5.20 1.24
N PHE A 12 -2.29 -4.59 2.42
CA PHE A 12 -2.62 -3.19 2.66
C PHE A 12 -1.57 -2.47 3.53
N ASP A 13 -0.52 -3.15 3.96
CA ASP A 13 0.64 -2.62 4.70
C ASP A 13 1.87 -3.51 4.43
N THR A 14 3.03 -3.14 4.95
CA THR A 14 4.28 -3.92 4.77
C THR A 14 4.15 -5.36 5.27
N PHE A 15 3.44 -5.59 6.37
CA PHE A 15 3.35 -6.93 6.98
C PHE A 15 2.43 -7.86 6.19
N SER A 16 1.27 -7.38 5.78
CA SER A 16 0.33 -8.09 4.92
C SER A 16 0.88 -8.30 3.51
N ALA A 17 1.69 -7.36 2.98
CA ALA A 17 2.44 -7.55 1.75
C ALA A 17 3.44 -8.73 1.85
N GLN A 18 4.23 -8.79 2.92
CA GLN A 18 5.12 -9.93 3.19
C GLN A 18 4.33 -11.24 3.28
N ARG A 19 3.21 -11.25 4.02
CA ARG A 19 2.36 -12.44 4.14
C ARG A 19 1.73 -12.87 2.81
N ALA A 20 1.41 -11.94 1.92
CA ALA A 20 0.90 -12.25 0.60
C ALA A 20 1.97 -12.93 -0.27
N LEU A 21 3.24 -12.48 -0.18
CA LEU A 21 4.35 -13.15 -0.86
C LEU A 21 4.55 -14.57 -0.33
N GLU A 22 4.55 -14.75 0.99
CA GLU A 22 4.68 -16.06 1.64
C GLU A 22 3.55 -17.01 1.25
N ALA A 23 2.31 -16.53 1.25
CA ALA A 23 1.14 -17.32 0.89
C ALA A 23 1.16 -17.81 -0.58
N LEU A 24 1.91 -17.12 -1.44
CA LEU A 24 2.10 -17.44 -2.85
C LEU A 24 3.45 -18.13 -3.13
N ASP A 25 4.16 -18.58 -2.10
CA ASP A 25 5.50 -19.17 -2.21
C ASP A 25 6.47 -18.31 -3.06
N HIS A 26 6.37 -16.99 -2.87
CA HIS A 26 7.14 -15.98 -3.59
C HIS A 26 7.09 -16.11 -5.12
N HIS A 27 5.99 -16.61 -5.69
CA HIS A 27 5.85 -16.87 -7.12
C HIS A 27 6.30 -15.67 -7.98
N PRO A 28 7.21 -15.84 -8.95
CA PRO A 28 7.90 -14.73 -9.62
C PRO A 28 6.97 -13.82 -10.45
N ALA A 29 5.79 -14.30 -10.82
CA ALA A 29 4.78 -13.51 -11.52
C ALA A 29 3.97 -12.56 -10.61
N PHE A 30 4.14 -12.62 -9.29
CA PHE A 30 3.45 -11.77 -8.33
C PHE A 30 4.41 -10.76 -7.70
N GLY A 31 4.01 -9.49 -7.72
CA GLY A 31 4.72 -8.37 -7.12
C GLY A 31 3.74 -7.24 -6.85
N PHE A 32 4.26 -6.04 -6.63
CA PHE A 32 3.51 -4.88 -6.21
C PHE A 32 3.52 -3.77 -7.25
N ASN A 33 2.38 -3.11 -7.38
CA ASN A 33 2.28 -1.77 -7.92
C ASN A 33 2.50 -0.82 -6.74
N TYR A 34 3.60 -0.08 -6.75
CA TYR A 34 3.93 0.83 -5.66
C TYR A 34 3.18 2.15 -5.82
N ASP A 35 2.29 2.44 -4.86
CA ASP A 35 1.61 3.72 -4.71
C ASP A 35 1.81 4.24 -3.27
N PRO A 36 2.55 5.35 -3.06
CA PRO A 36 2.85 5.85 -1.72
C PRO A 36 1.64 6.47 -1.04
N SER A 37 0.61 6.90 -1.78
CA SER A 37 -0.54 7.60 -1.20
C SER A 37 -1.29 6.72 -0.20
N HIS A 38 -1.46 5.43 -0.53
CA HIS A 38 -2.19 4.46 0.30
C HIS A 38 -1.47 4.10 1.59
N LEU A 39 -0.16 3.87 1.50
CA LEU A 39 0.70 3.61 2.66
C LEU A 39 0.85 4.86 3.53
N GLY A 40 1.05 6.00 2.85
CA GLY A 40 1.16 7.32 3.46
C GLY A 40 0.01 7.53 4.42
N TYR A 41 -1.23 7.62 3.94
CA TYR A 41 -2.36 8.03 4.79
C TYR A 41 -2.64 7.11 5.99
N GLN A 42 -2.21 5.85 5.94
CA GLN A 42 -2.32 4.88 7.04
C GLN A 42 -1.24 5.06 8.12
N GLY A 43 -0.21 5.87 7.86
CA GLY A 43 0.97 6.01 8.72
C GLY A 43 2.00 4.89 8.53
N VAL A 44 1.96 4.18 7.40
CA VAL A 44 2.97 3.18 7.05
C VAL A 44 4.18 3.87 6.43
N ASP A 45 5.38 3.44 6.81
CA ASP A 45 6.62 3.92 6.19
C ASP A 45 6.71 3.42 4.74
N TYR A 46 6.27 4.26 3.81
CA TYR A 46 6.26 3.96 2.38
C TYR A 46 7.67 3.96 1.77
N VAL A 47 8.66 4.57 2.43
CA VAL A 47 10.05 4.54 1.99
C VAL A 47 10.68 3.20 2.38
N ASP A 48 10.48 2.75 3.62
CA ASP A 48 10.91 1.42 4.06
C ASP A 48 10.29 0.31 3.20
N PHE A 49 9.03 0.46 2.78
CA PHE A 49 8.38 -0.50 1.87
C PHE A 49 9.20 -0.78 0.59
N ILE A 50 9.81 0.26 0.01
CA ILE A 50 10.69 0.10 -1.17
C ILE A 50 11.92 -0.75 -0.83
N TYR A 51 12.50 -0.53 0.34
CA TYR A 51 13.69 -1.26 0.79
C TYR A 51 13.40 -2.70 1.21
N GLN A 52 12.19 -2.98 1.70
CA GLN A 52 11.76 -4.34 2.05
C GLN A 52 11.46 -5.20 0.81
N PHE A 53 10.95 -4.58 -0.27
CA PHE A 53 10.46 -5.31 -1.45
C PHE A 53 11.08 -4.86 -2.80
N PRO A 54 12.41 -4.61 -2.89
CA PRO A 54 13.00 -4.01 -4.08
C PRO A 54 12.80 -4.88 -5.33
N ASP A 55 12.89 -6.20 -5.19
CA ASP A 55 12.74 -7.17 -6.29
C ASP A 55 11.29 -7.56 -6.61
N ARG A 56 10.33 -6.88 -5.96
CA ARG A 56 8.90 -7.14 -6.12
C ARG A 56 8.13 -5.92 -6.60
N ILE A 57 8.75 -4.75 -6.78
CA ILE A 57 8.08 -3.60 -7.39
C ILE A 57 8.08 -3.77 -8.91
N PHE A 58 6.92 -4.07 -9.49
CA PHE A 58 6.76 -4.32 -10.93
C PHE A 58 6.18 -3.14 -11.69
N HIS A 59 5.50 -2.24 -10.98
CA HIS A 59 4.91 -1.03 -11.54
C HIS A 59 4.82 0.06 -10.46
N VAL A 60 4.58 1.30 -10.87
CA VAL A 60 4.54 2.46 -9.98
C VAL A 60 3.38 3.38 -10.35
N HIS A 61 2.59 3.76 -9.35
CA HIS A 61 1.63 4.87 -9.41
C HIS A 61 2.11 6.00 -8.51
N MET A 62 2.40 7.16 -9.09
CA MET A 62 2.74 8.35 -8.31
C MET A 62 1.50 9.17 -8.02
N LYS A 63 1.06 9.07 -6.77
CA LYS A 63 -0.11 9.74 -6.22
C LYS A 63 0.23 10.31 -4.86
N ASP A 64 -0.39 11.42 -4.52
CA ASP A 64 -0.15 12.14 -3.27
C ASP A 64 -1.30 11.94 -2.29
N ALA A 65 -1.00 12.09 -1.00
CA ALA A 65 -1.96 12.05 0.10
C ALA A 65 -1.71 13.21 1.07
N TYR A 66 -2.80 13.85 1.50
CA TYR A 66 -2.76 14.96 2.45
C TYR A 66 -3.61 14.64 3.68
N TRP A 67 -3.14 15.08 4.84
CA TRP A 67 -3.86 15.01 6.11
C TRP A 67 -4.16 16.40 6.57
N SER A 68 -5.42 16.62 6.98
CA SER A 68 -5.74 17.90 7.59
C SER A 68 -5.24 17.97 9.02
N ASP A 69 -4.61 19.10 9.36
CA ASP A 69 -4.24 19.46 10.73
C ASP A 69 -5.46 19.71 11.64
N THR A 70 -6.68 19.68 11.07
CA THR A 70 -7.93 19.89 11.80
C THR A 70 -8.92 18.78 11.47
N PRO A 71 -9.74 18.31 12.44
CA PRO A 71 -10.77 17.31 12.18
C PRO A 71 -11.74 17.72 11.06
N LYS A 72 -12.16 16.75 10.24
CA LYS A 72 -13.16 16.91 9.17
C LYS A 72 -14.37 16.01 9.40
N GLN A 73 -15.49 16.32 8.74
CA GLN A 73 -16.74 15.55 8.87
C GLN A 73 -16.67 14.15 8.24
N VAL A 74 -15.87 14.01 7.18
CA VAL A 74 -15.59 12.73 6.53
C VAL A 74 -14.16 12.32 6.84
N GLY A 75 -13.99 11.11 7.36
CA GLY A 75 -12.70 10.56 7.76
C GLY A 75 -12.04 9.71 6.68
N VAL A 76 -10.91 9.08 7.06
CA VAL A 76 -10.09 8.22 6.20
C VAL A 76 -10.83 7.00 5.64
N PHE A 77 -11.88 6.53 6.32
CA PHE A 77 -12.71 5.41 5.89
C PHE A 77 -13.85 5.80 4.92
N GLY A 78 -13.87 7.06 4.48
CA GLY A 78 -14.95 7.59 3.67
C GLY A 78 -16.13 8.04 4.51
N GLY A 79 -17.10 8.67 3.83
CA GLY A 79 -18.33 9.18 4.43
C GLY A 79 -19.52 8.61 3.67
N HIS A 80 -20.66 8.50 4.35
CA HIS A 80 -21.91 8.18 3.69
C HIS A 80 -22.47 9.46 3.06
N VAL A 81 -22.46 9.50 1.73
CA VAL A 81 -23.33 10.36 0.91
C VAL A 81 -24.47 9.53 0.35
#